data_AF-A0A6I0S3S8-F1
#
_entry.id   AF-A0A6I0S3S8-F1
#
_cell.length_a   1.000
_cell.length_b   1.000
_cell.length_c   1.000
_cell.angle_alpha   90.00
_cell.angle_beta   90.00
_cell.angle_gamma   90.00
#
_symmetry.space_group_name_H-M   'P 1'
#
loop_
_entity.id
_entity.type
_entity.pdbx_description
1 polymer ?
#
loop_
_entity_poly.entity_id
_entity_poly.type
_entity_poly.pdbx_seq_one_letter_code
_entity_poly.pdbx_strand_id
1 'polypeptide(L)'
;MNQLFLYTEGRGKLDTNKGLLLRGDIGTGKSTIMQILNRYGYFTRGKAKGGYPVGGFRIDSASFIANSFSMRGKDALELYTYNNGSPRMICFDELGREPIPAKYFGTELNVMQYIFQCRYELRHEAITHVTTNLTIKEIQTIYGAYIADRINEMFNVLDLNGASRR
;
A
#
# COMPACT_ATOMS: atom_id res chain seq x y z
N MET A 1 3.01 -2.24 18.49
CA MET A 1 3.05 -0.76 18.45
C MET A 1 4.48 -0.23 18.48
N ASN A 2 5.32 -0.61 19.47
CA ASN A 2 6.72 -0.15 19.55
C ASN A 2 7.55 -0.39 18.27
N GLN A 3 7.46 -1.58 17.65
CA GLN A 3 8.20 -1.87 16.41
C GLN A 3 7.80 -1.01 15.20
N LEU A 4 6.55 -0.57 15.11
CA LEU A 4 6.08 0.31 14.02
C LEU A 4 6.65 1.72 14.16
N PHE A 5 6.77 2.22 15.39
CA PHE A 5 7.42 3.50 15.66
C PHE A 5 8.92 3.43 15.37
N LEU A 6 9.59 2.36 15.82
CA LEU A 6 11.01 2.16 15.52
C LEU A 6 11.26 2.09 14.00
N TYR A 7 10.38 1.40 13.27
CA TYR A 7 10.42 1.36 11.80
C TYR A 7 10.36 2.76 11.17
N THR A 8 9.48 3.65 11.65
CA THR A 8 9.41 5.02 11.10
C THR A 8 10.67 5.84 11.35
N GLU A 9 11.39 5.53 12.43
CA GLU A 9 12.66 6.15 12.82
C GLU A 9 13.88 5.53 12.15
N GLY A 10 13.70 4.55 11.26
CA GLY A 10 14.82 3.86 10.61
C GLY A 10 15.56 2.90 11.55
N ARG A 11 14.89 2.37 12.57
CA ARG A 11 15.46 1.54 13.64
C ARG A 11 14.63 0.27 13.88
N GLY A 12 15.17 -0.62 14.71
CA GLY A 12 14.45 -1.81 15.17
C GLY A 12 14.64 -3.02 14.25
N LYS A 13 13.69 -3.96 14.30
CA LYS A 13 13.82 -5.26 13.63
C LYS A 13 13.20 -5.31 12.22
N LEU A 14 12.33 -4.37 11.90
CA LEU A 14 11.65 -4.34 10.60
C LEU A 14 12.56 -3.70 9.56
N ASP A 15 12.59 -4.28 8.36
CA ASP A 15 13.43 -3.79 7.27
C ASP A 15 12.82 -2.49 6.71
N THR A 16 13.55 -1.39 6.83
CA THR A 16 13.09 -0.05 6.42
C THR A 16 13.12 0.16 4.91
N ASN A 17 13.76 -0.75 4.15
CA ASN A 17 13.69 -0.79 2.69
C ASN A 17 12.44 -1.54 2.20
N LYS A 18 11.70 -2.17 3.10
CA LYS A 18 10.43 -2.82 2.81
C LYS A 18 9.27 -2.02 3.35
N GLY A 19 8.15 -2.17 2.66
CA GLY A 19 6.84 -1.73 3.07
C GLY A 19 6.33 -2.36 4.36
N LEU A 20 5.12 -1.95 4.74
CA LEU A 20 4.36 -2.60 5.80
C LEU A 20 3.12 -3.21 5.15
N LEU A 21 2.89 -4.51 5.33
CA LEU A 21 1.63 -5.15 5.03
C LEU A 21 0.96 -5.48 6.37
N LEU A 22 -0.02 -4.66 6.75
CA LEU A 22 -0.80 -4.89 7.96
C LEU A 22 -2.01 -5.74 7.59
N ARG A 23 -2.11 -6.94 8.15
CA ARG A 23 -3.26 -7.83 7.98
C ARG A 23 -3.94 -8.15 9.31
N GLY A 24 -5.23 -8.45 9.28
CA GLY A 24 -6.02 -8.79 10.47
C GLY A 24 -7.49 -8.43 10.28
N ASP A 25 -8.33 -8.72 11.26
CA ASP A 25 -9.78 -8.56 11.14
C ASP A 25 -10.25 -7.10 11.06
N ILE A 26 -11.53 -6.91 10.72
CA ILE A 26 -12.18 -5.60 10.71
C ILE A 26 -12.10 -4.96 12.11
N GLY A 27 -11.82 -3.66 12.17
CA GLY A 27 -11.82 -2.91 13.45
C GLY A 27 -10.53 -3.03 14.26
N THR A 28 -9.50 -3.73 13.76
CA THR A 28 -8.19 -3.88 14.44
C THR A 28 -7.28 -2.64 14.38
N GLY A 29 -7.67 -1.59 13.64
CA GLY A 29 -6.97 -0.32 13.59
C GLY A 29 -5.87 -0.19 12.51
N LYS A 30 -5.82 -1.10 11.52
CA LYS A 30 -4.84 -1.08 10.41
C LYS A 30 -4.76 0.28 9.71
N SER A 31 -5.89 0.78 9.21
CA SER A 31 -5.96 2.06 8.50
C SER A 31 -5.58 3.24 9.40
N THR A 32 -6.05 3.22 10.66
CA THR A 32 -5.68 4.23 11.67
C THR A 32 -4.18 4.26 11.93
N ILE A 33 -3.52 3.09 12.02
CA ILE A 33 -2.07 3.01 12.16
C ILE A 33 -1.39 3.66 10.95
N MET A 34 -1.78 3.32 9.72
CA MET A 34 -1.20 3.93 8.52
C MET A 34 -1.39 5.45 8.48
N GLN A 35 -2.55 5.94 8.89
CA GLN A 35 -2.81 7.39 9.03
C GLN A 35 -1.88 8.04 10.05
N ILE A 36 -1.66 7.41 11.21
CA ILE A 36 -0.75 7.90 12.23
C ILE A 36 0.69 7.94 11.71
N LEU A 37 1.17 6.86 11.07
CA LEU A 37 2.53 6.80 10.53
C LEU A 37 2.74 7.85 9.42
N ASN A 38 1.74 8.05 8.56
CA ASN A 38 1.76 9.09 7.54
C ASN A 38 1.86 10.49 8.16
N ARG A 39 0.99 10.80 9.12
CA ARG A 39 0.96 12.08 9.84
C ARG A 39 2.27 12.32 10.60
N TYR A 40 2.81 11.29 11.23
CA TYR A 40 4.09 11.35 11.92
C TYR A 40 5.21 11.71 10.94
N GLY A 41 5.36 10.96 9.85
CA GLY A 41 6.38 11.22 8.83
C GLY A 41 6.27 12.62 8.23
N TYR A 42 5.05 13.10 7.98
CA TYR A 42 4.78 14.46 7.51
C TYR A 42 5.36 15.53 8.44
N PHE A 43 5.27 15.35 9.75
CA PHE A 43 5.75 16.32 10.73
C PHE A 43 7.23 16.17 11.08
N THR A 44 7.79 14.97 11.03
CA THR A 44 9.14 14.71 11.55
C THR A 44 10.25 14.70 10.51
N ARG A 45 9.95 14.43 9.22
CA ARG A 45 10.99 14.34 8.18
C ARG A 45 11.40 15.66 7.53
N GLY A 46 10.92 16.78 8.09
CA GLY A 46 11.28 18.11 7.63
C GLY A 46 10.63 18.52 6.31
N LYS A 47 11.18 19.58 5.71
CA LYS A 47 10.63 20.26 4.52
C LYS A 47 11.67 20.35 3.41
N ALA A 48 11.25 20.13 2.17
CA ALA A 48 12.02 20.37 0.97
C ALA A 48 12.23 21.88 0.76
N LYS A 49 13.11 22.22 -0.19
CA LYS A 49 13.22 23.60 -0.69
C LYS A 49 11.84 24.06 -1.19
N GLY A 50 11.34 25.16 -0.62
CA GLY A 50 9.97 25.66 -0.85
C GLY A 50 8.96 25.35 0.25
N GLY A 51 9.37 24.69 1.35
CA GLY A 51 8.53 24.54 2.55
C GLY A 51 7.56 23.36 2.52
N TYR A 52 7.60 22.55 1.45
CA TYR A 52 6.78 21.34 1.32
C TYR A 52 7.34 20.20 2.17
N PRO A 53 6.51 19.49 2.95
CA PRO A 53 6.92 18.32 3.72
C PRO A 53 7.60 17.26 2.83
N VAL A 54 8.70 16.68 3.30
CA VAL A 54 9.42 15.60 2.60
C VAL A 54 8.91 14.22 3.01
N GLY A 55 8.30 14.12 4.20
CA GLY A 55 7.77 12.87 4.73
C GLY A 55 6.28 12.68 4.51
N GLY A 56 5.84 11.49 4.91
CA GLY A 56 4.48 11.01 4.66
C GLY A 56 4.38 10.25 3.34
N PHE A 57 3.17 9.76 3.07
CA PHE A 57 2.83 8.98 1.89
C PHE A 57 1.37 9.16 1.54
N ARG A 58 1.02 8.86 0.28
CA ARG A 58 -0.39 8.84 -0.15
C ARG A 58 -1.10 7.65 0.49
N ILE A 59 -2.37 7.81 0.84
CA ILE A 59 -3.21 6.69 1.29
C ILE A 59 -4.48 6.72 0.46
N ASP A 60 -4.72 5.68 -0.33
CA ASP A 60 -5.96 5.50 -1.10
C ASP A 60 -6.45 4.06 -0.95
N SER A 61 -7.77 3.88 -0.95
CA SER A 61 -8.34 2.53 -0.90
C SER A 61 -8.23 1.84 -2.26
N ALA A 62 -8.03 0.52 -2.23
CA ALA A 62 -7.99 -0.30 -3.45
C ALA A 62 -9.28 -0.11 -4.28
N SER A 63 -10.43 0.00 -3.64
CA SER A 63 -11.72 0.24 -4.30
C SER A 63 -11.77 1.59 -5.01
N PHE A 64 -11.22 2.66 -4.42
CA PHE A 64 -11.13 3.97 -5.07
C PHE A 64 -10.28 3.92 -6.35
N ILE A 65 -9.17 3.19 -6.29
CA ILE A 65 -8.24 3.06 -7.42
C ILE A 65 -8.88 2.22 -8.54
N ALA A 66 -9.51 1.11 -8.21
CA ALA A 66 -10.24 0.29 -9.18
C ALA A 66 -11.40 1.05 -9.83
N ASN A 67 -12.15 1.85 -9.06
CA ASN A 67 -13.20 2.71 -9.62
C ASN A 67 -12.61 3.79 -10.52
N SER A 68 -11.46 4.38 -10.16
CA SER A 68 -10.75 5.33 -11.01
C SER A 68 -10.36 4.71 -12.36
N PHE A 69 -9.91 3.46 -12.37
CA PHE A 69 -9.66 2.71 -13.60
C PHE A 69 -10.94 2.52 -14.42
N SER A 70 -12.05 2.11 -13.79
CA SER A 70 -13.32 1.94 -14.50
C SER A 70 -13.83 3.22 -15.17
N MET A 71 -13.40 4.39 -14.69
CA MET A 71 -13.74 5.69 -15.27
C MET A 71 -12.75 6.21 -16.32
N ARG A 72 -11.44 5.94 -16.15
CA ARG A 72 -10.36 6.60 -16.91
C ARG A 72 -9.35 5.64 -17.55
N GLY A 73 -9.54 4.34 -17.41
CA GLY A 73 -8.62 3.32 -17.91
C GLY A 73 -7.24 3.39 -17.25
N LYS A 74 -6.21 3.06 -18.03
CA LYS A 74 -4.82 2.99 -17.53
C LYS A 74 -4.25 4.34 -17.09
N ASP A 75 -4.74 5.45 -17.63
CA ASP A 75 -4.29 6.80 -17.23
C ASP A 75 -4.57 7.08 -15.75
N ALA A 76 -5.64 6.48 -15.19
CA ALA A 76 -5.92 6.57 -13.76
C ALA A 76 -4.87 5.85 -12.89
N LEU A 77 -4.10 4.93 -13.46
CA LEU A 77 -3.17 4.08 -12.73
C LEU A 77 -1.76 4.67 -12.63
N GLU A 78 -1.41 5.61 -13.52
CA GLU A 78 -0.06 6.19 -13.61
C GLU A 78 0.41 6.81 -12.29
N LEU A 79 -0.50 7.46 -11.57
CA LEU A 79 -0.24 8.04 -10.25
C LEU A 79 0.21 7.01 -9.20
N TYR A 80 -0.17 5.74 -9.37
CA TYR A 80 0.09 4.66 -8.42
C TYR A 80 1.28 3.78 -8.83
N THR A 81 1.75 3.91 -10.08
CA THR A 81 2.86 3.16 -10.66
C THR A 81 4.10 4.06 -10.82
N TYR A 82 4.50 4.38 -12.06
CA TYR A 82 5.73 5.10 -12.39
C TYR A 82 5.61 6.61 -12.15
N ASN A 83 4.38 7.14 -12.12
CA ASN A 83 4.06 8.54 -11.88
C ASN A 83 4.98 9.50 -12.66
N ASN A 84 5.03 9.32 -13.99
CA ASN A 84 5.89 10.06 -14.93
C ASN A 84 7.38 10.03 -14.53
N GLY A 85 7.87 8.87 -14.08
CA GLY A 85 9.26 8.68 -13.65
C GLY A 85 9.58 9.26 -12.27
N SER A 86 8.56 9.65 -11.50
CA SER A 86 8.69 10.16 -10.14
C SER A 86 7.80 9.36 -9.18
N PRO A 87 8.06 8.06 -9.00
CA PRO A 87 7.24 7.20 -8.17
C PRO A 87 7.20 7.71 -6.72
N ARG A 88 6.02 7.64 -6.09
CA ARG A 88 5.82 8.12 -4.71
C ARG A 88 5.59 6.97 -3.76
N MET A 89 5.89 7.21 -2.48
CA MET A 89 5.47 6.31 -1.40
C MET A 89 3.95 6.32 -1.26
N ILE A 90 3.34 5.14 -1.19
CA ILE A 90 1.88 4.97 -1.16
C ILE A 90 1.50 3.84 -0.22
N CYS A 91 0.39 4.01 0.50
CA CYS A 91 -0.34 2.96 1.17
C CYS A 91 -1.62 2.64 0.40
N PHE A 92 -1.79 1.38 0.00
CA PHE A 92 -3.04 0.86 -0.52
C PHE A 92 -3.88 0.30 0.62
N ASP A 93 -4.95 1.02 0.96
CA ASP A 93 -5.84 0.65 2.06
C ASP A 93 -6.92 -0.34 1.58
N GLU A 94 -7.32 -1.27 2.44
CA GLU A 94 -8.40 -2.23 2.19
C GLU A 94 -8.22 -3.10 0.93
N LEU A 95 -7.00 -3.58 0.66
CA LEU A 95 -6.74 -4.52 -0.43
C LEU A 95 -7.63 -5.76 -0.31
N GLY A 96 -8.31 -6.13 -1.40
CA GLY A 96 -9.24 -7.24 -1.49
C GLY A 96 -10.72 -6.82 -1.45
N ARG A 97 -11.00 -5.53 -1.29
CA ARG A 97 -12.37 -4.97 -1.26
C ARG A 97 -12.76 -4.27 -2.56
N GLU A 98 -11.83 -4.15 -3.50
CA GLU A 98 -12.08 -3.56 -4.80
C GLU A 98 -12.87 -4.48 -5.74
N PRO A 99 -13.52 -3.95 -6.78
CA PRO A 99 -14.04 -4.76 -7.88
C PRO A 99 -12.91 -5.53 -8.58
N ILE A 100 -13.06 -6.85 -8.69
CA ILE A 100 -12.08 -7.74 -9.34
C ILE A 100 -12.82 -8.70 -10.31
N PRO A 101 -12.59 -8.61 -11.63
CA PRO A 101 -11.84 -7.55 -12.32
C PRO A 101 -12.63 -6.23 -12.38
N ALA A 102 -11.91 -5.10 -12.43
CA ALA A 102 -12.49 -3.81 -12.81
C ALA A 102 -12.62 -3.73 -14.34
N LYS A 103 -13.58 -2.95 -14.85
CA LYS A 103 -13.89 -2.87 -16.28
C LYS A 103 -13.81 -1.44 -16.81
N TYR A 104 -13.11 -1.25 -17.93
CA TYR A 104 -13.08 0.01 -18.68
C TYR A 104 -13.31 -0.27 -20.16
N PHE A 105 -14.45 0.18 -20.72
CA PHE A 105 -14.86 -0.05 -22.12
C PHE A 105 -14.60 -1.48 -22.62
N GLY A 106 -15.10 -2.47 -21.88
CA GLY A 106 -14.95 -3.90 -22.23
C GLY A 106 -13.57 -4.51 -21.89
N THR A 107 -12.58 -3.71 -21.50
CA THR A 107 -11.30 -4.20 -21.00
C THR A 107 -11.42 -4.53 -19.52
N GLU A 108 -11.17 -5.79 -19.17
CA GLU A 108 -11.09 -6.25 -17.78
C GLU A 108 -9.65 -6.19 -17.27
N LEU A 109 -9.47 -5.74 -16.03
CA LEU A 109 -8.16 -5.70 -15.37
C LEU A 109 -8.29 -6.00 -13.88
N ASN A 110 -7.43 -6.90 -13.38
CA ASN A 110 -7.15 -6.94 -11.95
C ASN A 110 -6.18 -5.78 -11.62
N VAL A 111 -6.77 -4.65 -11.21
CA VAL A 111 -6.06 -3.37 -11.05
C VAL A 111 -4.93 -3.47 -10.03
N MET A 112 -5.19 -4.07 -8.87
CA MET A 112 -4.18 -4.18 -7.82
C MET A 112 -3.07 -5.18 -8.16
N GLN A 113 -3.40 -6.27 -8.87
CA GLN A 113 -2.39 -7.18 -9.42
C GLN A 113 -1.42 -6.43 -10.37
N TYR A 114 -1.96 -5.65 -11.30
CA TYR A 114 -1.16 -4.84 -12.23
C TYR A 114 -0.29 -3.81 -11.49
N ILE A 115 -0.86 -3.10 -10.52
CA ILE A 115 -0.10 -2.12 -9.72
C ILE A 115 1.03 -2.79 -8.94
N PHE A 116 0.78 -3.92 -8.27
CA PHE A 116 1.84 -4.62 -7.54
C PHE A 116 2.95 -5.14 -8.46
N GLN A 117 2.62 -5.51 -9.69
CA GLN A 117 3.63 -5.85 -10.68
C GLN A 117 4.56 -4.66 -10.98
N CYS A 118 4.01 -3.50 -11.33
CA CYS A 118 4.84 -2.30 -11.58
C CYS A 118 5.61 -1.88 -10.32
N ARG A 119 4.97 -1.90 -9.15
CA ARG A 119 5.61 -1.46 -7.91
C ARG A 119 6.68 -2.40 -7.38
N TYR A 120 6.69 -3.66 -7.80
CA TYR A 120 7.80 -4.56 -7.51
C TYR A 120 9.09 -4.12 -8.23
N GLU A 121 8.98 -3.65 -9.47
CA GLU A 121 10.12 -3.07 -10.19
C GLU A 121 10.65 -1.82 -9.47
N LEU A 122 9.73 -0.99 -8.98
CA LEU A 122 10.00 0.27 -8.27
C LEU A 122 10.33 0.10 -6.78
N ARG A 123 10.45 -1.12 -6.26
CA ARG A 123 10.52 -1.38 -4.80
C ARG A 123 11.70 -0.71 -4.09
N HIS A 124 12.78 -0.43 -4.82
CA HIS A 124 13.96 0.27 -4.30
C HIS A 124 13.89 1.79 -4.45
N GLU A 125 12.92 2.30 -5.20
CA GLU A 125 12.71 3.74 -5.45
C GLU A 125 11.59 4.31 -4.58
N ALA A 126 10.51 3.55 -4.40
CA ALA A 126 9.33 4.02 -3.68
C ALA A 126 8.64 2.91 -2.87
N ILE A 127 8.71 3.05 -1.55
CA ILE A 127 8.07 2.12 -0.60
C ILE A 127 6.55 2.05 -0.81
N THR A 128 6.04 0.83 -0.74
CA THR A 128 4.61 0.52 -0.81
C THR A 128 4.16 0.02 0.55
N HIS A 129 3.04 0.51 1.07
CA HIS A 129 2.38 -0.06 2.24
C HIS A 129 1.02 -0.62 1.84
N VAL A 130 0.51 -1.57 2.62
CA VAL A 130 -0.77 -2.23 2.36
C VAL A 130 -1.49 -2.46 3.67
N THR A 131 -2.81 -2.30 3.67
CA THR A 131 -3.68 -2.90 4.68
C THR A 131 -4.63 -3.90 4.02
N THR A 132 -4.94 -4.99 4.72
CA THR A 132 -5.88 -5.99 4.20
C THR A 132 -6.51 -6.80 5.34
N ASN A 133 -7.64 -7.45 5.06
CA ASN A 133 -8.15 -8.53 5.90
C ASN A 133 -7.82 -9.91 5.34
N LEU A 134 -7.22 -9.97 4.15
CA LEU A 134 -6.91 -11.21 3.47
C LEU A 134 -5.73 -11.92 4.11
N THR A 135 -5.80 -13.25 4.12
CA THR A 135 -4.66 -14.11 4.33
C THR A 135 -3.73 -14.13 3.12
N ILE A 136 -2.48 -14.54 3.30
CA ILE A 136 -1.51 -14.68 2.19
C ILE A 136 -2.05 -15.65 1.12
N LYS A 137 -2.74 -16.71 1.53
CA LYS A 137 -3.35 -17.68 0.60
C LYS A 137 -4.49 -17.05 -0.22
N GLU A 138 -5.31 -16.19 0.39
CA GLU A 138 -6.36 -15.48 -0.35
C GLU A 138 -5.76 -14.46 -1.31
N ILE A 139 -4.72 -13.73 -0.90
CA ILE A 139 -3.97 -12.83 -1.79
C ILE A 139 -3.43 -13.60 -2.99
N GLN A 140 -2.79 -14.76 -2.77
CA GLN A 140 -2.31 -15.63 -3.84
C GLN A 140 -3.43 -16.06 -4.79
N THR A 141 -4.61 -16.37 -4.24
CA THR A 141 -5.77 -16.82 -5.03
C THR A 141 -6.33 -15.67 -5.87
N ILE A 142 -6.42 -14.47 -5.31
CA ILE A 142 -7.03 -13.30 -5.97
C ILE A 142 -6.08 -12.64 -6.96
N TYR A 143 -4.80 -12.49 -6.60
CA TYR A 143 -3.81 -11.72 -7.37
C TYR A 143 -2.73 -12.58 -8.02
N GLY A 144 -2.78 -13.90 -7.85
CA GLY A 144 -1.85 -14.86 -8.46
C GLY A 144 -0.62 -15.18 -7.61
N ALA A 145 -0.06 -16.37 -7.84
CA ALA A 145 1.09 -16.91 -7.10
C ALA A 145 2.31 -15.99 -7.13
N TYR A 146 2.63 -15.42 -8.29
CA TYR A 146 3.80 -14.55 -8.44
C TYR A 146 3.70 -13.25 -7.62
N ILE A 147 2.50 -12.75 -7.31
CA ILE A 147 2.33 -11.60 -6.42
C ILE A 147 2.58 -12.00 -4.96
N ALA A 148 2.15 -13.20 -4.56
CA ALA A 148 2.37 -13.70 -3.21
C ALA A 148 3.87 -13.86 -2.89
N ASP A 149 4.67 -14.32 -3.84
CA ASP A 149 6.13 -14.41 -3.66
C ASP A 149 6.76 -13.01 -3.49
N ARG A 150 6.34 -12.06 -4.32
CA ARG A 150 6.81 -10.66 -4.27
C ARG A 150 6.45 -9.96 -2.96
N ILE A 151 5.39 -10.38 -2.27
CA ILE A 151 5.02 -9.79 -0.99
C ILE A 151 6.13 -9.94 0.06
N ASN A 152 6.79 -11.10 0.10
CA ASN A 152 7.88 -11.34 1.04
C ASN A 152 9.09 -10.43 0.76
N GLU A 153 9.29 -10.05 -0.49
CA GLU A 153 10.35 -9.12 -0.90
C GLU A 153 9.98 -7.66 -0.67
N MET A 154 8.71 -7.30 -0.86
CA MET A 154 8.24 -5.92 -0.79
C MET A 154 7.84 -5.47 0.62
N PHE A 155 7.45 -6.38 1.52
CA PHE A 155 6.81 -6.01 2.77
C PHE A 155 7.37 -6.72 4.00
N ASN A 156 7.34 -6.01 5.12
CA ASN A 156 7.24 -6.60 6.44
C ASN A 156 5.77 -6.95 6.68
N VAL A 157 5.46 -8.25 6.76
CA VAL A 157 4.09 -8.73 7.01
C VAL A 157 3.82 -8.75 8.52
N LEU A 158 2.75 -8.07 8.95
CA LEU A 158 2.39 -7.94 10.37
C LEU A 158 0.92 -8.30 10.59
N ASP A 159 0.69 -9.27 11.45
CA ASP A 159 -0.65 -9.63 11.93
C ASP A 159 -1.10 -8.72 13.07
N LEU A 160 -2.23 -8.04 12.88
CA LEU A 160 -2.94 -7.29 13.91
C LEU A 160 -4.11 -8.13 14.42
N ASN A 161 -3.78 -9.04 15.34
CA ASN A 161 -4.76 -9.86 16.03
C ASN A 161 -5.20 -9.12 17.30
N GLY A 162 -6.43 -8.64 17.33
CA GLY A 162 -7.00 -7.96 18.50
C GLY A 162 -8.51 -7.81 18.38
N ALA A 163 -9.20 -7.67 19.52
CA ALA A 163 -10.62 -7.35 19.52
C ALA A 163 -10.88 -6.07 18.72
N SER A 164 -12.00 -6.02 18.00
CA SER A 164 -12.47 -4.81 17.31
C SER A 164 -12.42 -3.63 18.28
N ARG A 165 -11.82 -2.51 17.84
CA ARG A 165 -11.73 -1.26 18.61
C ARG A 165 -12.79 -0.25 18.19
N ARG A 166 -13.90 -0.74 17.64
CA ARG A 166 -15.09 0.03 17.28
C ARG A 166 -16.15 -0.15 18.34
#